data_AF-A0A5E6RCQ7-F1
#
_entry.id   AF-A0A5E6RCQ7-F1
#
_cell.length_a   1.000
_cell.length_b   1.000
_cell.length_c   1.000
_cell.angle_alpha   90.00
_cell.angle_beta   90.00
_cell.angle_gamma   90.00
#
_symmetry.space_group_name_H-M   'P 1'
#
loop_
_entity.id
_entity.type
_entity.pdbx_description
1 polymer ?
#
loop_
_entity_poly.entity_id
_entity_poly.type
_entity_poly.pdbx_seq_one_letter_code
_entity_poly.pdbx_strand_id
1 'polypeptide(L)'
;MNLEQLKKKGGVVADALVAKKVEWKHVDETGKEVTDKFTVHVRRHAFGAMELMHAGGEAERFKNARYLSASIMLGTDGGEELPFEDAVNLDPDLGILLLKAVNEVNNPPAKKSPRPKRSGTSSSLTA
;
A
#
# COMPACT_ATOMS: atom_id res chain seq x y z
N MET A 1 4.82 6.76 27.77
CA MET A 1 5.05 5.66 26.79
C MET A 1 6.43 5.10 27.05
N ASN A 2 6.60 3.78 27.10
CA ASN A 2 7.91 3.12 27.11
C ASN A 2 8.08 2.25 25.85
N LEU A 3 9.27 1.65 25.66
CA LEU A 3 9.59 0.86 24.46
C LEU A 3 8.66 -0.34 24.26
N GLU A 4 8.34 -1.08 25.31
CA GLU A 4 7.43 -2.23 25.23
C GLU A 4 6.01 -1.81 24.82
N GLN A 5 5.52 -0.71 25.40
CA GLN A 5 4.22 -0.15 25.05
C GLN A 5 4.19 0.34 23.59
N LEU A 6 5.30 0.91 23.10
CA LEU A 6 5.42 1.33 21.70
C LEU A 6 5.38 0.13 20.75
N LYS A 7 6.14 -0.92 21.05
CA LYS A 7 6.15 -2.19 20.28
C LYS A 7 4.76 -2.84 20.28
N LYS A 8 4.11 -2.97 21.43
CA LYS A 8 2.75 -3.55 21.56
C LYS A 8 1.70 -2.76 20.76
N LYS A 9 1.89 -1.46 20.57
CA LYS A 9 1.03 -0.61 19.75
C LYS A 9 1.35 -0.65 18.24
N GLY A 10 2.31 -1.46 17.81
CA GLY A 10 2.73 -1.57 16.41
C GLY A 10 3.67 -0.45 15.95
N GLY A 11 4.28 0.31 16.88
CA GLY A 11 5.25 1.36 16.54
C GLY A 11 6.59 0.83 16.01
N VAL A 12 6.84 -0.47 16.18
CA VAL A 12 7.92 -1.19 15.50
C VAL A 12 7.28 -2.25 14.61
N VAL A 13 7.49 -2.12 13.31
CA VAL A 13 6.95 -3.02 12.29
C VAL A 13 7.80 -4.28 12.27
N ALA A 14 7.15 -5.44 12.43
CA ALA A 14 7.76 -6.73 12.13
C ALA A 14 7.57 -7.06 10.64
N ASP A 15 8.51 -7.80 10.06
CA ASP A 15 8.36 -8.35 8.70
C ASP A 15 7.11 -9.22 8.65
N ALA A 16 6.05 -8.67 8.08
CA ALA A 16 4.75 -9.31 7.98
C ALA A 16 4.19 -9.07 6.58
N LEU A 17 3.65 -10.13 5.99
CA LEU A 17 2.93 -10.08 4.73
C LEU A 17 1.44 -9.83 5.00
N VAL A 18 0.85 -8.93 4.23
CA VAL A 18 -0.57 -8.61 4.29
C VAL A 18 -1.21 -8.97 2.96
N ALA A 19 -2.09 -9.97 2.97
CA ALA A 19 -2.85 -10.37 1.78
C ALA A 19 -3.80 -9.26 1.31
N LYS A 20 -3.78 -8.97 0.01
CA LYS A 20 -4.61 -7.98 -0.67
C LYS A 20 -5.20 -8.61 -1.94
N LYS A 21 -6.53 -8.49 -2.09
CA LYS A 21 -7.21 -8.89 -3.32
C LYS A 21 -7.06 -7.77 -4.36
N VAL A 22 -6.69 -8.16 -5.57
CA VAL A 22 -6.56 -7.27 -6.73
C VAL A 22 -7.52 -7.75 -7.80
N GLU A 23 -8.18 -6.81 -8.47
CA GLU A 23 -9.01 -7.03 -9.64
C GLU A 23 -8.43 -6.19 -10.76
N TRP A 24 -7.90 -6.84 -11.80
CA TRP A 24 -7.28 -6.19 -12.95
C TRP A 24 -8.13 -6.44 -14.19
N LYS A 25 -8.52 -5.36 -14.84
CA LYS A 25 -9.27 -5.39 -16.10
C LYS A 25 -8.30 -5.00 -17.20
N HIS A 26 -8.17 -5.85 -18.21
CA HIS A 26 -7.27 -5.59 -19.33
C HIS A 26 -7.78 -6.29 -20.59
N VAL A 27 -7.07 -6.08 -21.68
CA VAL A 27 -7.31 -6.76 -22.95
C VAL A 27 -6.32 -7.92 -23.06
N ASP A 28 -6.82 -9.11 -23.41
CA ASP A 28 -5.98 -10.29 -23.64
C ASP A 28 -5.28 -10.25 -25.01
N GLU A 29 -4.46 -11.26 -25.30
CA GLU A 29 -3.75 -11.40 -26.58
C GLU A 29 -4.69 -11.48 -27.81
N THR A 30 -5.97 -11.82 -27.61
CA THR A 30 -6.98 -11.92 -28.67
C THR A 30 -7.74 -10.62 -28.91
N GLY A 31 -7.46 -9.57 -28.12
CA GLY A 31 -8.17 -8.30 -28.19
C GLY A 31 -9.46 -8.26 -27.38
N LYS A 32 -9.71 -9.24 -26.50
CA LYS A 32 -10.93 -9.31 -25.70
C LYS A 32 -10.71 -8.74 -24.31
N GLU A 33 -11.69 -7.99 -23.81
CA GLU A 33 -11.70 -7.55 -22.41
C GLU A 33 -11.85 -8.74 -21.45
N VAL A 34 -10.93 -8.82 -20.50
CA VAL A 34 -10.88 -9.83 -19.44
C VAL A 34 -10.73 -9.15 -18.08
N THR A 35 -11.09 -9.88 -17.03
CA THR A 35 -10.96 -9.41 -15.64
C THR A 35 -10.37 -10.51 -14.79
N ASP A 36 -9.13 -10.32 -14.37
CA ASP A 36 -8.41 -11.24 -13.50
C ASP A 36 -8.52 -10.82 -12.04
N LYS A 37 -8.77 -11.81 -11.19
CA LYS A 37 -8.88 -11.63 -9.74
C LYS A 37 -7.89 -12.53 -9.04
N PHE A 38 -6.93 -11.94 -8.35
CA PHE A 38 -5.87 -12.67 -7.67
C PHE A 38 -5.52 -12.00 -6.35
N THR A 39 -4.76 -12.72 -5.53
CA THR A 39 -4.26 -12.22 -4.24
C THR A 39 -2.78 -11.92 -4.40
N VAL A 40 -2.36 -10.77 -3.89
CA VAL A 40 -0.96 -10.44 -3.67
C VAL A 40 -0.72 -10.31 -2.17
N HIS A 41 0.50 -10.55 -1.75
CA HIS A 41 0.95 -10.41 -0.38
C HIS A 41 1.88 -9.21 -0.29
N VAL A 42 1.50 -8.21 0.49
CA VAL A 42 2.28 -6.96 0.61
C VAL A 42 3.17 -7.03 1.84
N ARG A 43 4.49 -6.91 1.64
CA ARG A 43 5.47 -6.74 2.71
C ARG A 43 5.28 -5.39 3.40
N ARG A 44 5.17 -5.42 4.72
CA ARG A 44 5.23 -4.20 5.53
C ARG A 44 6.66 -3.70 5.66
N HIS A 45 6.89 -2.44 5.33
CA HIS A 45 8.21 -1.83 5.44
C HIS A 45 8.38 -1.09 6.77
N ALA A 46 9.49 -1.35 7.46
CA ALA A 46 9.92 -0.52 8.57
C ALA A 46 10.43 0.84 8.06
N PHE A 47 10.49 1.84 8.95
CA PHE A 47 10.89 3.21 8.61
C PHE A 47 12.22 3.29 7.86
N GLY A 48 13.27 2.63 8.36
CA GLY A 48 14.59 2.64 7.70
C GLY A 48 14.61 1.96 6.33
N ALA A 49 13.77 0.94 6.10
CA ALA A 49 13.63 0.32 4.78
C ALA A 49 13.00 1.28 3.77
N MET A 50 11.98 2.04 4.20
CA MET A 50 11.39 3.10 3.39
C MET A 50 12.40 4.20 3.06
N GLU A 51 13.18 4.66 4.04
CA GLU A 51 14.21 5.69 3.81
C GLU A 51 15.25 5.24 2.78
N LEU A 52 15.72 3.99 2.86
CA LEU A 52 16.69 3.46 1.90
C LEU A 52 16.13 3.43 0.46
N MET A 53 14.85 3.07 0.29
CA MET A 53 14.19 3.08 -1.02
C MET A 53 14.01 4.49 -1.62
N HIS A 54 14.13 5.53 -0.78
CA HIS A 54 13.93 6.93 -1.15
C HIS A 54 15.22 7.76 -1.14
N ALA A 55 16.36 7.18 -0.77
CA ALA A 55 17.65 7.82 -0.86
C ALA A 55 18.00 8.01 -2.36
N GLY A 56 18.00 9.25 -2.84
CA GLY A 56 17.99 9.60 -4.27
C GLY A 56 19.18 9.13 -5.13
N GLY A 57 19.19 9.52 -6.41
CA GLY A 57 20.15 9.06 -7.43
C GLY A 57 19.48 8.18 -8.48
N GLU A 58 20.10 7.06 -8.87
CA GLU A 58 19.46 6.01 -9.72
C GLU A 58 18.19 5.40 -9.09
N ALA A 59 17.92 5.70 -7.82
CA ALA A 59 16.69 5.37 -7.11
C ALA A 59 15.49 6.27 -7.48
N GLU A 60 15.72 7.47 -8.04
CA GLU A 60 14.64 8.33 -8.57
C GLU A 60 14.03 7.72 -9.84
N ARG A 61 14.86 7.09 -10.68
CA ARG A 61 14.40 6.39 -11.87
C ARG A 61 13.69 5.10 -11.45
N PHE A 62 12.47 4.92 -11.94
CA PHE A 62 11.61 3.76 -11.64
C PHE A 62 11.33 3.55 -10.14
N LYS A 63 11.27 4.62 -9.35
CA LYS A 63 10.97 4.57 -7.92
C LYS A 63 9.74 3.71 -7.58
N ASN A 64 8.67 3.80 -8.36
CA ASN A 64 7.48 2.97 -8.17
C ASN A 64 7.77 1.49 -8.43
N ALA A 65 8.50 1.13 -9.50
CA ALA A 65 8.84 -0.26 -9.77
C ALA A 65 9.75 -0.85 -8.69
N ARG A 66 10.72 -0.08 -8.18
CA ARG A 66 11.55 -0.49 -7.03
C ARG A 66 10.69 -0.74 -5.80
N TYR A 67 9.75 0.15 -5.54
CA TYR A 67 8.84 0.03 -4.41
C TYR A 67 7.91 -1.18 -4.55
N LEU A 68 7.40 -1.45 -5.76
CA LEU A 68 6.61 -2.64 -6.06
C LEU A 68 7.42 -3.92 -5.87
N SER A 69 8.62 -4.00 -6.44
CA SER A 69 9.50 -5.18 -6.32
C SER A 69 9.87 -5.49 -4.87
N ALA A 70 10.12 -4.46 -4.05
CA ALA A 70 10.39 -4.65 -2.63
C ALA A 70 9.16 -5.02 -1.79
N SER A 71 7.95 -4.78 -2.30
CA SER A 71 6.70 -4.87 -1.52
C SER A 71 5.79 -6.01 -1.93
N ILE A 72 5.74 -6.37 -3.21
CA ILE A 72 4.81 -7.37 -3.75
C ILE A 72 5.46 -8.74 -3.68
N MET A 73 4.77 -9.64 -2.98
CA MET A 73 5.00 -11.07 -3.01
C MET A 73 3.79 -11.77 -3.64
N LEU A 74 4.06 -12.75 -4.49
CA LEU A 74 3.11 -13.58 -5.21
C LEU A 74 3.12 -15.01 -4.65
N GLY A 75 2.38 -15.91 -5.29
CA GLY A 75 2.14 -17.27 -4.79
C GLY A 75 1.08 -17.31 -3.68
N THR A 76 0.69 -18.53 -3.29
CA THR A 76 -0.41 -18.77 -2.35
C THR A 76 -0.16 -18.16 -0.97
N ASP A 77 1.08 -18.14 -0.52
CA ASP A 77 1.54 -17.72 0.80
C ASP A 77 2.51 -16.52 0.76
N GLY A 78 2.77 -15.96 -0.42
CA GLY A 78 3.72 -14.86 -0.57
C GLY A 78 5.17 -15.31 -0.65
N GLY A 79 5.43 -16.56 -1.06
CA GLY A 79 6.78 -17.11 -1.23
C GLY A 79 7.52 -16.65 -2.50
N GLU A 80 6.84 -15.98 -3.43
CA GLU A 80 7.43 -15.57 -4.72
C GLU A 80 7.64 -14.05 -4.74
N GLU A 81 8.87 -13.58 -4.95
CA GLU A 81 9.14 -12.14 -5.08
C GLU A 81 8.78 -11.64 -6.49
N LEU A 82 8.32 -10.39 -6.61
CA LEU A 82 8.21 -9.71 -7.90
C LEU A 82 9.59 -9.16 -8.30
N PRO A 83 10.27 -9.72 -9.32
CA PRO A 83 11.57 -9.23 -9.76
C PRO A 83 11.49 -7.77 -10.23
N PHE A 84 12.57 -7.02 -10.04
CA PHE A 84 12.61 -5.61 -10.43
C PHE A 84 12.38 -5.41 -11.94
N GLU A 85 12.95 -6.27 -12.78
CA GLU A 85 12.79 -6.20 -14.23
C GLU A 85 11.32 -6.38 -14.65
N ASP A 86 10.61 -7.30 -14.01
CA ASP A 86 9.18 -7.50 -14.24
C ASP A 86 8.37 -6.30 -13.74
N ALA A 87 8.72 -5.75 -12.57
CA ALA A 87 8.07 -4.56 -12.03
C ALA A 87 8.20 -3.32 -12.94
N VAL A 88 9.31 -3.20 -13.68
CA VAL A 88 9.54 -2.12 -14.66
C VAL A 88 8.67 -2.31 -15.91
N ASN A 89 8.37 -3.56 -16.27
CA ASN A 89 7.65 -3.93 -17.50
C ASN A 89 6.18 -4.32 -17.26
N LEU A 90 5.65 -4.06 -16.07
CA LEU A 90 4.23 -4.28 -15.79
C LEU A 90 3.35 -3.51 -16.76
N ASP A 91 2.20 -4.11 -17.09
CA ASP A 91 1.10 -3.35 -17.65
C ASP A 91 0.82 -2.10 -16.79
N PRO A 92 0.64 -0.91 -17.39
CA PRO A 92 0.47 0.32 -16.64
C PRO A 92 -0.71 0.29 -15.65
N ASP A 93 -1.85 -0.28 -16.04
CA ASP A 93 -3.04 -0.35 -15.19
C ASP A 93 -2.80 -1.32 -14.03
N LEU A 94 -2.15 -2.45 -14.29
CA LEU A 94 -1.72 -3.38 -13.25
C LEU A 94 -0.75 -2.70 -12.27
N GLY A 95 0.25 -1.98 -12.78
CA GLY A 95 1.22 -1.24 -11.95
C GLY A 95 0.55 -0.27 -10.99
N ILE A 96 -0.48 0.46 -11.46
CA ILE A 96 -1.27 1.38 -10.62
C ILE A 96 -2.04 0.62 -9.53
N LEU A 97 -2.67 -0.52 -9.87
CA LEU A 97 -3.43 -1.33 -8.93
C LEU A 97 -2.54 -1.93 -7.83
N LEU A 98 -1.37 -2.45 -8.21
CA LEU A 98 -0.39 -2.96 -7.25
C LEU A 98 0.14 -1.85 -6.35
N LEU A 99 0.43 -0.67 -6.91
CA LEU A 99 0.92 0.46 -6.13
C LEU A 99 -0.12 0.93 -5.10
N LYS A 100 -1.40 0.93 -5.48
CA LYS A 100 -2.50 1.19 -4.55
C LYS A 100 -2.52 0.16 -3.41
N ALA A 101 -2.42 -1.13 -3.72
CA ALA A 101 -2.40 -2.18 -2.71
C ALA A 101 -1.23 -2.01 -1.73
N VAL A 102 -0.04 -1.68 -2.23
CA VAL A 102 1.14 -1.38 -1.41
C VAL A 102 0.92 -0.17 -0.51
N ASN A 103 0.37 0.92 -1.06
CA ASN A 103 0.11 2.14 -0.30
C ASN A 103 -0.95 1.94 0.80
N GLU A 104 -1.98 1.12 0.58
CA GLU A 104 -2.97 0.81 1.62
C GLU A 104 -2.35 0.11 2.84
N VAL A 105 -1.24 -0.60 2.66
CA VAL A 105 -0.54 -1.32 3.72
C VAL A 105 0.53 -0.47 4.39
N ASN A 106 1.32 0.25 3.59
CA ASN A 106 2.53 0.95 4.06
C ASN A 106 2.35 2.46 4.24
N ASN A 107 1.32 3.06 3.66
CA ASN A 107 0.96 4.47 3.84
C ASN A 107 -0.56 4.64 3.95
N PRO A 108 -1.20 3.99 4.95
CA PRO A 108 -2.64 4.00 5.08
C PRO A 108 -3.13 5.45 5.30
N PRO A 109 -4.21 5.88 4.62
CA PRO A 109 -4.75 7.21 4.81
C PRO A 109 -5.09 7.42 6.29
N ALA A 110 -4.85 8.63 6.80
CA ALA A 110 -5.19 8.98 8.16
C ALA A 110 -6.66 8.58 8.44
N LYS A 111 -6.88 7.77 9.48
CA LYS A 111 -8.24 7.41 9.90
C LYS A 111 -8.97 8.72 10.18
N LYS A 112 -9.96 9.06 9.34
CA LYS A 112 -10.83 10.22 9.56
C LYS A 112 -11.47 10.03 10.93
N SER A 113 -11.00 10.77 11.93
CA SER A 113 -11.66 10.84 13.23
C SER A 113 -13.07 11.38 13.01
N PRO A 114 -14.11 10.81 13.65
CA PRO A 114 -15.45 11.35 13.55
C PRO A 114 -15.43 12.83 13.94
N ARG A 115 -15.85 13.70 13.03
CA ARG A 115 -15.96 15.14 13.31
C ARG A 115 -16.93 15.29 14.50
N PRO A 116 -16.55 15.92 15.62
CA PRO A 116 -17.47 16.12 16.73
C PRO A 116 -18.67 16.93 16.22
N LYS A 117 -19.88 16.39 16.40
CA LYS A 117 -21.12 17.12 16.13
C LYS A 117 -21.10 18.36 17.03
N ARG A 118 -21.00 19.55 16.43
CA ARG A 118 -21.25 20.81 17.14
C ARG A 118 -22.70 20.78 17.63
N SER A 119 -22.91 20.62 18.93
CA SER A 119 -24.18 20.91 19.58
C SER A 119 -24.42 22.41 19.46
N GLY A 120 -25.30 22.80 18.55
CA GLY A 120 -25.75 24.19 18.44
C GLY A 120 -26.60 24.53 19.65
N THR A 121 -26.05 25.27 20.61
CA THR A 121 -26.84 25.99 21.61
C THR A 121 -27.45 27.19 20.90
N SER A 122 -28.72 27.07 20.50
CA SER A 122 -29.52 28.22 20.11
C SER A 122 -29.97 28.92 21.40
N SER A 123 -29.31 30.02 21.74
CA SER A 123 -29.82 30.96 22.74
C SER A 123 -30.71 31.96 22.02
N SER A 124 -32.02 31.71 22.06
CA SER A 124 -33.03 32.72 21.78
C SER A 124 -33.03 33.76 22.91
N LEU A 125 -32.56 34.96 22.61
CA LEU A 125 -32.75 36.14 23.48
C LEU A 125 -33.92 36.95 22.92
N THR A 126 -35.03 36.87 23.65
CA THR A 126 -36.14 37.82 23.64
C THR A 126 -35.70 39.14 24.27
N ALA A 127 -35.89 40.25 23.56
CA ALA A 127 -36.30 41.56 24.09
C ALA A 127 -36.76 42.42 22.91
#